data_AF-A0A5U2EZX0-F1
#
_entry.id   AF-A0A5U2EZX0-F1
#
_cell.length_a   1.000
_cell.length_b   1.000
_cell.length_c   1.000
_cell.angle_alpha   90.00
_cell.angle_beta   90.00
_cell.angle_gamma   90.00
#
_symmetry.space_group_name_H-M   'P 1'
#
loop_
_entity.id
_entity.type
_entity.pdbx_description
1 polymer ?
#
loop_
_entity_poly.entity_id
_entity_poly.type
_entity_poly.pdbx_seq_one_letter_code
_entity_poly.pdbx_strand_id
1 'polypeptide(L)'
;MSYKIMAINAGSSSLKFQLLEMPQGDMLCQGLIERIGMANAQVTIKTPEQKWQESAPIADHREAVTLLLEKLLGYRIINSLQDIDGVGVAVHKKRERDP
;
A
#
# COMPACT_ATOMS: atom_id res chain seq x y z
N MET A 1 -20.67 12.83 4.42
CA MET A 1 -19.25 13.17 4.57
C MET A 1 -18.47 12.12 3.79
N SER A 2 -17.46 12.54 3.03
CA SER A 2 -16.53 11.62 2.38
C SER A 2 -15.42 11.25 3.38
N TYR A 3 -14.97 10.00 3.38
CA TYR A 3 -13.85 9.51 4.18
C TYR A 3 -13.01 8.55 3.36
N LYS A 4 -11.72 8.41 3.67
CA LYS A 4 -10.79 7.58 2.90
C LYS A 4 -10.34 6.39 3.71
N ILE A 5 -10.46 5.22 3.11
CA ILE A 5 -10.06 3.95 3.72
C ILE A 5 -8.89 3.36 2.95
N MET A 6 -7.83 3.01 3.67
CA MET A 6 -6.71 2.27 3.11
C MET A 6 -6.91 0.77 3.35
N ALA A 7 -6.97 0.00 2.27
CA ALA A 7 -6.94 -1.46 2.33
C ALA A 7 -5.52 -1.95 2.07
N ILE A 8 -4.95 -2.74 2.97
CA ILE A 8 -3.61 -3.30 2.87
C ILE A 8 -3.68 -4.82 2.93
N ASN A 9 -2.93 -5.48 2.06
CA ASN A 9 -2.72 -6.91 2.06
C ASN A 9 -1.21 -7.19 2.03
N ALA A 10 -0.69 -7.73 3.14
CA ALA A 10 0.71 -8.09 3.27
C ALA A 10 0.91 -9.59 2.98
N GLY A 11 1.69 -9.89 1.94
CA GLY A 11 2.25 -11.20 1.67
C GLY A 11 3.61 -11.38 2.36
N SER A 12 4.23 -12.56 2.22
CA SER A 12 5.54 -12.83 2.84
C SER A 12 6.69 -11.96 2.31
N SER A 13 6.57 -11.46 1.08
CA SER A 13 7.58 -10.63 0.41
C SER A 13 6.97 -9.52 -0.44
N SER A 14 5.70 -9.21 -0.20
CA SER A 14 4.96 -8.18 -0.93
C SER A 14 3.96 -7.45 -0.04
N LEU A 15 3.61 -6.24 -0.45
CA LEU A 15 2.56 -5.43 0.16
C LEU A 15 1.73 -4.80 -0.95
N LYS A 16 0.47 -5.22 -1.06
CA LYS A 16 -0.52 -4.63 -1.95
C LYS A 16 -1.38 -3.66 -1.14
N PHE A 17 -1.68 -2.50 -1.71
CA PHE A 17 -2.53 -1.51 -1.05
C PHE A 17 -3.49 -0.82 -2.02
N GLN A 18 -4.58 -0.31 -1.49
CA GLN A 18 -5.56 0.52 -2.18
C GLN A 18 -6.04 1.63 -1.24
N LEU A 19 -6.25 2.82 -1.77
CA LEU A 19 -6.89 3.95 -1.10
C LEU A 19 -8.22 4.22 -1.79
N LEU A 20 -9.30 4.10 -1.02
CA LEU A 20 -10.68 4.21 -1.50
C LEU A 20 -11.34 5.42 -0.87
N GLU A 21 -12.13 6.16 -1.66
CA GLU A 21 -13.04 7.18 -1.17
C GLU A 21 -14.43 6.57 -0.92
N MET A 22 -14.92 6.72 0.31
CA MET A 22 -16.15 6.12 0.78
C MET A 22 -17.19 7.19 1.12
N PRO A 23 -18.51 6.88 1.00
CA PRO A 23 -19.10 5.55 0.73
C PRO A 23 -19.12 5.09 -0.73
N GLN A 24 -18.76 5.93 -1.70
CA GLN A 24 -18.88 5.66 -3.14
C GLN A 24 -18.02 4.47 -3.60
N GLY A 25 -16.91 4.20 -2.91
CA GLY A 25 -15.97 3.14 -3.24
C GLY A 25 -15.02 3.50 -4.39
N ASP A 26 -14.88 4.80 -4.68
CA ASP A 26 -14.02 5.27 -5.76
C ASP A 26 -12.55 5.02 -5.41
N MET A 27 -11.80 4.41 -6.33
CA MET A 27 -10.40 4.09 -6.11
C MET A 27 -9.52 5.29 -6.46
N LEU A 28 -9.01 5.96 -5.42
CA LEU A 28 -8.11 7.10 -5.55
C LEU A 28 -6.70 6.64 -5.96
N CYS A 29 -6.24 5.55 -5.36
CA CYS A 29 -4.90 5.03 -5.60
C CYS A 29 -4.83 3.53 -5.33
N GLN A 30 -3.94 2.84 -6.03
CA GLN A 30 -3.53 1.48 -5.71
C GLN A 30 -2.05 1.30 -5.94
N GLY A 31 -1.47 0.31 -5.29
CA GLY A 31 -0.09 -0.04 -5.56
C GLY A 31 0.34 -1.38 -4.99
N LEU A 32 1.58 -1.69 -5.31
CA LEU A 32 2.21 -2.96 -5.01
C LEU A 32 3.70 -2.73 -4.76
N ILE A 33 4.17 -3.22 -3.63
CA ILE A 33 5.58 -3.34 -3.29
C ILE A 33 5.91 -4.83 -3.34
N GLU A 34 6.91 -5.21 -4.14
CA GLU A 34 7.34 -6.61 -4.31
C GLU A 34 8.81 -6.76 -3.99
N ARG A 35 9.20 -7.99 -3.64
CA ARG A 35 10.58 -8.36 -3.32
C ARG A 35 11.09 -7.61 -2.08
N ILE A 36 10.20 -7.39 -1.11
CA ILE A 36 10.57 -6.91 0.24
C ILE A 36 11.60 -7.87 0.83
N GLY A 37 12.66 -7.33 1.43
CA GLY A 37 13.84 -8.06 1.88
C GLY A 37 14.96 -8.17 0.83
N MET A 38 14.82 -7.51 -0.34
CA MET A 38 15.83 -7.49 -1.40
C MET A 38 16.30 -6.05 -1.70
N ALA A 39 17.51 -5.93 -2.26
CA ALA A 39 18.09 -4.64 -2.64
C ALA A 39 17.40 -3.98 -3.85
N ASN A 40 16.59 -4.74 -4.59
CA ASN A 40 15.87 -4.30 -5.79
C ASN A 40 14.35 -4.52 -5.63
N ALA A 41 13.81 -4.16 -4.48
CA ALA A 41 12.38 -4.18 -4.27
C ALA A 41 11.70 -3.23 -5.27
N GLN A 42 10.59 -3.67 -5.83
CA GLN A 42 9.87 -2.94 -6.88
C GLN A 42 8.66 -2.26 -6.27
N VAL A 43 8.57 -0.95 -6.41
CA VAL A 43 7.44 -0.14 -5.93
C VAL A 43 6.66 0.34 -7.14
N THR A 44 5.37 0.03 -7.19
CA THR A 44 4.44 0.55 -8.19
C THR A 44 3.28 1.23 -7.49
N ILE A 45 3.01 2.48 -7.86
CA ILE A 45 1.87 3.27 -7.38
C ILE A 45 1.11 3.81 -8.58
N LYS A 46 -0.22 3.75 -8.55
CA LYS A 46 -1.09 4.14 -9.65
C LYS A 46 -2.33 4.87 -9.14
N THR A 47 -2.63 6.03 -9.71
CA THR A 47 -3.93 6.70 -9.68
C THR A 47 -4.63 6.54 -11.04
N PRO A 48 -5.86 7.01 -11.23
CA PRO A 48 -6.49 7.01 -12.55
C PRO A 48 -5.71 7.80 -13.60
N GLU A 49 -4.95 8.83 -13.19
CA GLU A 49 -4.25 9.77 -14.07
C GLU A 49 -2.77 9.42 -14.25
N GLN A 50 -2.12 8.85 -13.23
CA GLN A 50 -0.66 8.69 -13.21
C GLN A 50 -0.21 7.34 -12.65
N LYS A 51 0.95 6.90 -13.11
CA LYS A 51 1.62 5.68 -12.64
C LYS A 51 3.09 6.00 -12.37
N TRP A 52 3.56 5.61 -11.20
CA TRP A 52 4.97 5.66 -10.80
C TRP A 52 5.50 4.25 -10.59
N GLN A 53 6.74 4.03 -11.03
CA GLN A 53 7.47 2.80 -10.81
C GLN A 53 8.91 3.12 -10.48
N GLU A 54 9.43 2.48 -9.43
CA GLU A 54 10.82 2.63 -9.01
C GLU A 54 11.33 1.33 -8.40
N SER A 55 12.66 1.23 -8.32
CA SER A 55 13.35 0.18 -7.59
C SER A 55 14.04 0.81 -6.39
N ALA A 56 13.89 0.21 -5.22
CA ALA A 56 14.53 0.66 -3.99
C ALA A 56 14.93 -0.54 -3.12
N PRO A 57 16.00 -0.43 -2.32
CA PRO A 57 16.26 -1.40 -1.27
C PRO A 57 15.19 -1.26 -0.19
N ILE A 58 14.50 -2.35 0.15
CA ILE A 58 13.49 -2.38 1.21
C ILE A 58 13.75 -3.63 2.06
N ALA A 59 14.20 -3.44 3.30
CA ALA A 59 14.64 -4.53 4.16
C ALA A 59 13.49 -5.33 4.76
N ASP A 60 12.40 -4.65 5.15
CA ASP A 60 11.25 -5.31 5.78
C ASP A 60 9.91 -4.60 5.47
N HIS A 61 8.80 -5.18 5.95
CA HIS A 61 7.47 -4.61 5.74
C HIS A 61 7.26 -3.26 6.43
N ARG A 62 7.97 -2.96 7.52
CA ARG A 62 7.83 -1.66 8.19
C ARG A 62 8.42 -0.58 7.29
N GLU A 63 9.59 -0.82 6.72
CA GLU A 63 10.20 0.08 5.74
C GLU A 63 9.32 0.22 4.48
N ALA A 64 8.71 -0.87 4.01
CA ALA A 64 7.76 -0.82 2.91
C ALA A 64 6.55 0.09 3.20
N VAL A 65 5.98 0.02 4.40
CA VAL A 65 4.86 0.88 4.83
C VAL A 65 5.30 2.34 4.97
N THR A 66 6.47 2.60 5.56
CA THR A 66 7.01 3.97 5.66
C THR A 66 7.20 4.59 4.28
N LEU A 67 7.87 3.87 3.37
CA LEU A 67 8.08 4.33 2.00
C LEU A 67 6.74 4.59 1.28
N LEU A 68 5.76 3.70 1.46
CA LEU A 68 4.41 3.90 0.91
C LEU A 68 3.82 5.24 1.36
N LEU A 69 3.77 5.51 2.67
CA LEU A 69 3.19 6.74 3.20
C LEU A 69 3.92 7.99 2.71
N GLU A 70 5.25 7.94 2.64
CA GLU A 70 6.08 9.01 2.07
C GLU A 70 5.74 9.28 0.61
N LYS A 71 5.56 8.23 -0.20
CA LYS A 71 5.21 8.38 -1.62
C LYS A 71 3.80 8.93 -1.81
N LEU A 72 2.83 8.52 -0.99
CA LEU A 72 1.47 9.07 -1.05
C LEU A 72 1.46 10.58 -0.77
N LEU A 73 2.25 11.04 0.22
CA LEU A 73 2.43 12.47 0.50
C LEU A 73 3.21 13.19 -0.61
N GLY A 74 4.32 12.59 -1.07
CA GLY A 74 5.19 13.17 -2.10
C GLY A 74 4.51 13.33 -3.46
N TYR A 75 3.64 12.39 -3.82
CA TYR A 75 2.82 12.46 -5.03
C TYR A 75 1.53 13.26 -4.85
N ARG A 76 1.29 13.81 -3.65
CA ARG A 76 0.07 14.54 -3.28
C ARG A 76 -1.22 13.76 -3.54
N ILE A 77 -1.15 12.44 -3.36
CA ILE A 77 -2.33 11.56 -3.36
C ILE A 77 -3.14 11.78 -2.07
N ILE A 78 -2.42 12.05 -0.98
CA ILE A 78 -2.95 12.59 0.28
C ILE A 78 -2.16 13.84 0.65
N ASN A 79 -2.78 14.77 1.36
CA ASN A 79 -2.12 15.98 1.86
C ASN A 79 -1.57 15.79 3.28
N SER A 80 -2.22 14.91 4.06
CA SER A 80 -1.80 14.56 5.41
C SER A 80 -2.10 13.10 5.72
N LEU A 81 -1.46 12.55 6.76
CA LEU A 81 -1.81 11.22 7.27
C LEU A 81 -3.21 11.18 7.91
N GLN A 82 -3.73 12.33 8.34
CA GLN A 82 -5.08 12.47 8.89
C GLN A 82 -6.15 12.36 7.80
N ASP A 83 -5.77 12.43 6.53
CA ASP A 83 -6.69 12.23 5.40
C ASP A 83 -7.10 10.76 5.28
N ILE A 84 -6.42 9.83 5.97
CA ILE A 84 -6.78 8.41 6.01
C ILE A 84 -7.57 8.14 7.29
N ASP A 85 -8.89 8.03 7.15
CA ASP A 85 -9.81 7.85 8.27
C ASP A 85 -9.77 6.43 8.87
N GLY A 86 -9.25 5.46 8.12
CA GLY A 86 -9.13 4.08 8.60
C GLY A 86 -8.24 3.20 7.74
N VAL A 87 -7.66 2.20 8.36
CA VAL A 87 -6.82 1.18 7.71
C VAL A 87 -7.40 -0.20 7.96
N GLY A 88 -7.80 -0.88 6.88
CA GLY A 88 -8.18 -2.28 6.89
C GLY A 88 -7.02 -3.15 6.45
N VAL A 89 -6.58 -4.10 7.30
CA VAL A 89 -5.49 -5.04 6.97
C VAL A 89 -6.05 -6.45 6.81
N ALA A 90 -5.81 -7.06 5.66
CA ALA A 90 -6.15 -8.46 5.43
C ALA A 90 -5.09 -9.38 6.07
N VAL A 91 -5.49 -10.21 7.03
CA VAL A 91 -4.63 -11.21 7.67
C VAL A 91 -4.92 -12.60 7.11
N HIS A 92 -3.96 -13.19 6.38
CA HIS A 92 -4.06 -14.57 5.94
C HIS A 92 -3.41 -15.48 6.99
N LYS A 93 -4.23 -16.27 7.71
CA LYS A 93 -3.72 -17.37 8.52
C LYS A 93 -3.26 -18.47 7.56
N LYS A 94 -1.95 -18.74 7.45
CA LYS A 94 -1.49 -19.96 6.78
C LYS A 94 -2.15 -21.13 7.50
N ARG A 95 -3.03 -21.87 6.81
CA ARG A 95 -3.42 -23.20 7.30
C ARG A 95 -2.14 -24.02 7.29
N GLU A 96 -1.63 -24.39 8.46
CA GLU A 96 -0.79 -25.58 8.56
C GLU A 96 -1.59 -26.72 7.94
N ARG A 97 -1.06 -27.29 6.86
CA ARG A 97 -1.45 -28.65 6.52
C ARG A 97 -0.70 -29.49 7.54
N ASP A 98 -1.42 -29.90 8.58
CA ASP A 98 -0.95 -31.00 9.42
C ASP A 98 -0.67 -32.21 8.50
N PRO A 99 0.39 -32.98 8.79
CA PRO A 99 0.88 -34.07 7.95
C PRO A 99 -0.13 -35.19 7.70
#